data_AF-A0A9P1EIF7-F1
#
_entry.id   AF-A0A9P1EIF7-F1
#
_cell.length_a   1.000
_cell.length_b   1.000
_cell.length_c   1.000
_cell.angle_alpha   90.00
_cell.angle_beta   90.00
_cell.angle_gamma   90.00
#
_symmetry.space_group_name_H-M   'P 1'
#
loop_
_entity.id
_entity.type
_entity.pdbx_description
1 polymer ?
#
loop_
_entity_poly.entity_id
_entity_poly.type
_entity_poly.pdbx_seq_one_letter_code
_entity_poly.pdbx_strand_id
1 'polypeptide(L)'
;MHKRVLAFREFNDHHTAEHIYILIERILIEYNLIDKVFAIGFDNATNNTAAIPRLRELCGSTSLMGRFFHQRCACHVLNLCVQDGLKALGASLEVVKGRIRRIWGNGQLRKKWHDYLIERGERYVAFPKDLSIRWNSTYKLIGVLLKYKQHFPAFMKQYDNYIINSAEIDTCEKICNALIYFNNATETFSHVYKPTSNLFIREAINLAGAFSNFENADYVSYFAGFMKEKFLKYYSHIPHIYAIAFVLDPRFRLGSLEECLNYNYAAFFGPLPMYEDNPIDPKKEYNEVSDIFYALFNEFHALYGNAPPPPTQTSSKGKSIFKSTFCQSY
;
A
#
# COMPACT_ATOMS: atom_id res chain seq x y z
N MET A 1 16.99 10.13 7.79
CA MET A 1 15.54 10.33 8.09
C MET A 1 15.38 10.34 9.60
N HIS A 2 14.80 11.39 10.17
CA HIS A 2 14.54 11.48 11.61
C HIS A 2 13.10 11.07 11.90
N LYS A 3 12.91 9.97 12.62
CA LYS A 3 11.61 9.58 13.18
C LYS A 3 11.63 9.87 14.67
N ARG A 4 10.61 10.57 15.17
CA ARG A 4 10.43 10.92 16.59
C ARG A 4 8.98 10.65 16.97
N VAL A 5 8.77 10.04 18.12
CA VAL A 5 7.44 9.94 18.74
C VAL A 5 7.27 11.20 19.59
N LEU A 6 6.29 12.04 19.24
CA LEU A 6 6.01 13.27 19.99
C LEU A 6 5.14 13.00 21.21
N ALA A 7 4.12 12.15 21.07
CA ALA A 7 3.20 11.87 22.16
C ALA A 7 2.61 10.46 22.06
N PHE A 8 2.34 9.87 23.23
CA PHE A 8 1.46 8.72 23.43
C PHE A 8 0.51 9.13 24.54
N ARG A 9 -0.74 9.45 24.19
CA ARG A 9 -1.73 10.00 25.12
C ARG A 9 -2.89 9.01 25.21
N GLU A 10 -3.38 8.81 26.42
CA GLU A 10 -4.66 8.14 26.61
C GLU A 10 -5.78 9.06 26.09
N PHE A 11 -6.69 8.49 25.30
CA PHE A 11 -7.78 9.25 24.70
C PHE A 11 -9.10 8.82 25.34
N ASN A 12 -9.44 9.48 26.44
CA ASN A 12 -10.59 9.13 27.30
C ASN A 12 -11.93 9.69 26.79
N ASP A 13 -11.89 10.62 25.84
CA ASP A 13 -13.10 11.18 25.24
C ASP A 13 -13.64 10.31 24.11
N HIS A 14 -14.87 10.58 23.68
CA HIS A 14 -15.39 10.01 22.44
C HIS A 14 -14.48 10.39 21.28
N HIS A 15 -14.16 9.42 20.41
CA HIS A 15 -13.30 9.58 19.23
C HIS A 15 -13.97 10.41 18.13
N THR A 16 -14.43 11.62 18.41
CA THR A 16 -15.03 12.56 17.45
C THR A 16 -13.94 13.34 16.72
N ALA A 17 -14.27 13.91 15.56
CA ALA A 17 -13.36 14.78 14.81
C ALA A 17 -12.86 15.97 15.64
N GLU A 18 -13.75 16.55 16.45
CA GLU A 18 -13.48 17.66 17.37
C GLU A 18 -12.38 17.29 18.37
N HIS A 19 -12.55 16.17 19.08
CA HIS A 19 -11.59 15.78 20.11
C HIS A 19 -10.25 15.34 19.50
N ILE A 20 -10.27 14.71 18.31
CA ILE A 20 -9.02 14.39 17.57
C ILE A 20 -8.26 15.67 17.25
N TYR A 21 -8.94 16.69 16.72
CA TYR A 21 -8.35 17.99 16.45
C TYR A 21 -7.73 18.61 17.72
N ILE A 22 -8.50 18.70 18.83
CA ILE A 22 -8.03 19.31 20.09
C ILE A 22 -6.78 18.59 20.62
N LEU A 23 -6.77 17.26 20.55
CA LEU A 23 -5.63 16.47 21.02
C LEU A 23 -4.37 16.78 20.20
N ILE A 24 -4.49 16.86 18.88
CA ILE A 24 -3.36 17.14 17.98
C ILE A 24 -2.90 18.59 18.14
N GLU A 25 -3.83 19.54 18.22
CA GLU A 25 -3.52 20.95 18.48
C GLU A 25 -2.68 21.11 19.76
N ARG A 26 -3.11 20.51 20.87
CA ARG A 26 -2.36 20.54 22.14
C ARG A 26 -0.94 20.00 21.98
N ILE A 27 -0.76 18.89 21.27
CA ILE A 27 0.57 18.31 21.01
C ILE A 27 1.41 19.26 20.15
N LEU A 28 0.86 19.86 19.11
CA LEU A 28 1.61 20.79 18.25
C LEU A 28 2.00 22.07 18.99
N ILE A 29 1.15 22.57 19.91
CA ILE A 29 1.47 23.70 20.80
C ILE A 29 2.59 23.31 21.78
N GLU A 30 2.45 22.18 22.49
CA GLU A 30 3.40 21.69 23.49
C GLU A 30 4.83 21.61 22.94
N TYR A 31 4.97 21.21 21.68
CA TYR A 31 6.25 21.05 21.01
C TYR A 31 6.66 22.24 20.12
N ASN A 32 5.87 23.32 20.07
CA ASN A 32 6.09 24.49 19.21
C ASN A 32 6.31 24.11 17.73
N LEU A 33 5.36 23.35 17.19
CA LEU A 33 5.39 22.77 15.83
C LEU A 33 4.27 23.25 14.91
N ILE A 34 3.32 24.08 15.38
CA ILE A 34 2.19 24.54 14.55
C ILE A 34 2.70 25.12 13.22
N ASP A 35 3.75 25.94 13.29
CA ASP A 35 4.42 26.60 12.17
C ASP A 35 5.54 25.74 11.54
N LYS A 36 5.50 24.40 11.72
CA LYS A 36 6.42 23.45 11.08
C LYS A 36 5.77 22.22 10.44
N VAL A 37 4.44 22.11 10.39
CA VAL A 37 3.73 20.95 9.82
C VAL A 37 3.14 21.26 8.45
N PHE A 38 3.75 20.73 7.38
CA PHE A 38 3.22 20.90 6.01
C PHE A 38 2.35 19.74 5.52
N ALA A 39 2.37 18.60 6.24
CA ALA A 39 1.63 17.40 5.88
C ALA A 39 1.18 16.59 7.10
N ILE A 40 -0.01 15.98 7.03
CA ILE A 40 -0.54 15.05 8.02
C ILE A 40 -0.97 13.74 7.33
N GLY A 41 -0.62 12.62 7.95
CA GLY A 41 -1.07 11.29 7.53
C GLY A 41 -1.98 10.62 8.56
N PHE A 42 -3.12 10.08 8.12
CA PHE A 42 -4.03 9.27 8.95
C PHE A 42 -4.38 7.95 8.30
N ASP A 43 -4.93 7.00 9.06
CA ASP A 43 -5.70 5.91 8.46
C ASP A 43 -7.04 6.42 7.86
N ASN A 44 -7.80 5.55 7.22
CA ASN A 44 -9.03 5.93 6.53
C ASN A 44 -10.26 5.90 7.47
N ALA A 45 -10.13 6.44 8.68
CA ALA A 45 -11.26 6.59 9.59
C ALA A 45 -12.07 7.87 9.28
N THR A 46 -13.39 7.79 9.43
CA THR A 46 -14.31 8.93 9.16
C THR A 46 -13.97 10.15 10.02
N ASN A 47 -13.78 9.96 11.33
CA ASN A 47 -13.51 11.06 12.25
C ASN A 47 -12.11 11.68 12.04
N ASN A 48 -11.13 10.89 11.62
CA ASN A 48 -9.81 11.39 11.20
C ASN A 48 -9.94 12.29 9.97
N THR A 49 -10.70 11.86 8.96
CA THR A 49 -10.94 12.65 7.74
C THR A 49 -11.69 13.95 8.07
N ALA A 50 -12.68 13.89 8.96
CA ALA A 50 -13.48 15.04 9.36
C ALA A 50 -12.70 16.08 10.19
N ALA A 51 -11.57 15.70 10.82
CA ALA A 51 -10.71 16.63 11.57
C ALA A 51 -9.77 17.45 10.66
N ILE A 52 -9.53 17.01 9.42
CA ILE A 52 -8.54 17.61 8.51
C ILE A 52 -8.80 19.09 8.18
N PRO A 53 -10.04 19.56 7.93
CA PRO A 53 -10.27 20.98 7.63
C PRO A 53 -9.72 21.91 8.72
N ARG A 54 -9.98 21.59 10.00
CA ARG A 54 -9.50 22.39 11.14
C ARG A 54 -8.00 22.27 11.34
N LEU A 55 -7.43 21.08 11.15
CA LEU A 55 -5.97 20.89 11.20
C LEU A 55 -5.25 21.65 10.08
N ARG A 56 -5.87 21.77 8.91
CA ARG A 56 -5.36 22.57 7.80
C ARG A 56 -5.39 24.06 8.14
N GLU A 57 -6.45 24.54 8.78
CA GLU A 57 -6.54 25.94 9.23
C GLU A 57 -5.47 26.25 10.29
N LEU A 58 -5.32 25.36 11.28
CA LEU A 58 -4.30 25.48 12.34
C LEU A 58 -2.88 25.55 11.76
N CYS A 59 -2.57 24.67 10.80
CA CYS A 59 -1.27 24.58 10.14
C CYS A 59 -1.25 25.34 8.79
N GLY A 60 -2.08 26.37 8.62
CA GLY A 60 -2.22 27.07 7.34
C GLY A 60 -0.94 27.82 6.93
N SER A 61 -0.18 28.31 7.91
CA SER A 61 1.06 29.06 7.69
C SER A 61 2.23 28.21 7.21
N THR A 62 2.13 26.88 7.31
CA THR A 62 3.20 25.91 6.99
C THR A 62 2.99 25.16 5.70
N SER A 63 2.05 25.65 4.90
CA SER A 63 1.76 25.08 3.61
C SER A 63 3.03 25.05 2.75
N LEU A 64 3.36 23.88 2.22
CA LEU A 64 4.42 23.77 1.22
C LEU A 64 3.79 24.24 -0.10
N MET A 65 4.26 25.38 -0.62
CA MET A 65 3.73 25.99 -1.85
C MET A 65 2.25 26.40 -1.76
N GLY A 66 1.82 26.95 -0.62
CA GLY A 66 0.41 27.27 -0.41
C GLY A 66 -0.49 26.04 -0.18
N ARG A 67 0.09 24.82 -0.14
CA ARG A 67 -0.65 23.56 0.02
C ARG A 67 -0.31 22.84 1.33
N PHE A 68 -1.35 22.49 2.07
CA PHE A 68 -1.27 21.58 3.21
C PHE A 68 -1.70 20.18 2.79
N PHE A 69 -0.81 19.20 2.92
CA PHE A 69 -1.04 17.86 2.40
C PHE A 69 -1.70 16.95 3.45
N HIS A 70 -2.83 16.35 3.11
CA HIS A 70 -3.40 15.25 3.86
C HIS A 70 -3.25 13.96 3.07
N GLN A 71 -2.68 12.93 3.70
CA GLN A 71 -2.49 11.63 3.08
C GLN A 71 -3.11 10.50 3.92
N ARG A 72 -4.02 9.74 3.30
CA ARG A 72 -4.49 8.48 3.89
C ARG A 72 -3.38 7.44 3.81
N CYS A 73 -3.24 6.62 4.84
CA CYS A 73 -2.24 5.57 4.93
C CYS A 73 -2.40 4.56 3.79
N ALA A 74 -1.39 4.45 2.93
CA ALA A 74 -1.42 3.56 1.78
C ALA A 74 -1.67 2.11 2.16
N CYS A 75 -0.99 1.61 3.20
CA CYS A 75 -1.20 0.25 3.72
C CYS A 75 -2.64 0.01 4.18
N HIS A 76 -3.27 1.02 4.79
CA HIS A 76 -4.66 0.91 5.22
C HIS A 76 -5.61 0.85 4.02
N VAL A 77 -5.38 1.69 3.01
CA VAL A 77 -6.16 1.65 1.77
C VAL A 77 -6.00 0.31 1.05
N LEU A 78 -4.77 -0.20 0.89
CA LEU A 78 -4.54 -1.53 0.33
C LEU A 78 -5.25 -2.63 1.12
N ASN A 79 -5.30 -2.51 2.46
CA ASN A 79 -6.09 -3.44 3.28
C ASN A 79 -7.58 -3.37 2.96
N LEU A 80 -8.14 -2.19 2.75
CA LEU A 80 -9.55 -2.06 2.33
C LEU A 80 -9.79 -2.67 0.95
N CYS A 81 -8.86 -2.47 0.00
CA CYS A 81 -8.95 -3.07 -1.33
C CYS A 81 -9.02 -4.59 -1.25
N VAL A 82 -8.03 -5.22 -0.62
CA VAL A 82 -7.97 -6.69 -0.53
C VAL A 82 -9.15 -7.24 0.27
N GLN A 83 -9.55 -6.59 1.37
CA GLN A 83 -10.69 -7.06 2.14
C GLN A 83 -11.98 -7.11 1.33
N ASP A 84 -12.24 -6.13 0.47
CA ASP A 84 -13.44 -6.15 -0.35
C ASP A 84 -13.39 -7.27 -1.40
N GLY A 85 -12.23 -7.57 -1.97
CA GLY A 85 -12.04 -8.78 -2.77
C GLY A 85 -12.28 -10.08 -1.98
N LEU A 86 -11.67 -10.21 -0.80
CA LEU A 86 -11.84 -11.40 0.05
C LEU A 86 -13.30 -11.60 0.51
N LYS A 87 -14.05 -10.50 0.76
CA LYS A 87 -15.48 -10.56 1.08
C LYS A 87 -16.30 -11.15 -0.07
N ALA A 88 -15.97 -10.81 -1.31
CA ALA A 88 -16.64 -11.38 -2.49
C ALA A 88 -16.44 -12.90 -2.57
N LEU A 89 -15.29 -13.42 -2.12
CA LEU A 89 -15.02 -14.86 -2.04
C LEU A 89 -15.77 -15.56 -0.89
N GLY A 90 -16.07 -14.82 0.18
CA GLY A 90 -16.99 -15.15 1.27
C GLY A 90 -17.04 -16.63 1.65
N ALA A 91 -18.07 -17.32 1.18
CA ALA A 91 -18.35 -18.72 1.52
C ALA A 91 -17.21 -19.67 1.14
N SER A 92 -16.64 -19.52 -0.06
CA SER A 92 -15.59 -20.43 -0.55
C SER A 92 -14.33 -20.38 0.30
N LEU A 93 -13.91 -19.17 0.68
CA LEU A 93 -12.74 -18.95 1.51
C LEU A 93 -12.98 -19.37 2.96
N GLU A 94 -14.18 -19.15 3.50
CA GLU A 94 -14.50 -19.55 4.87
C GLU A 94 -14.57 -21.06 5.07
N VAL A 95 -14.94 -21.83 4.04
CA VAL A 95 -14.84 -23.30 4.07
C VAL A 95 -13.38 -23.73 4.27
N VAL A 96 -12.47 -23.21 3.44
CA VAL A 96 -11.03 -23.52 3.55
C VAL A 96 -10.48 -23.12 4.92
N LYS A 97 -10.78 -21.89 5.36
CA LYS A 97 -10.36 -21.40 6.69
C LYS A 97 -10.92 -22.27 7.81
N GLY A 98 -12.15 -22.75 7.69
CA GLY A 98 -12.78 -23.67 8.64
C GLY A 98 -12.01 -24.98 8.78
N ARG A 99 -11.59 -25.58 7.66
CA ARG A 99 -10.77 -26.81 7.64
C ARG A 99 -9.41 -26.60 8.28
N ILE A 100 -8.74 -25.47 8.02
CA ILE A 100 -7.46 -25.12 8.68
C ILE A 100 -7.66 -24.91 10.18
N ARG A 101 -8.72 -24.17 10.56
CA ARG A 101 -9.11 -23.93 11.96
C ARG A 101 -9.42 -25.23 12.70
N ARG A 102 -9.90 -26.27 12.02
CA ARG A 102 -10.18 -27.58 12.63
C ARG A 102 -8.91 -28.28 13.12
N ILE A 103 -7.85 -28.33 12.30
CA ILE A 103 -6.54 -28.82 12.75
C ILE A 103 -6.02 -27.94 13.87
N TRP A 104 -6.02 -26.62 13.65
CA TRP A 104 -5.35 -25.69 14.55
C TRP A 104 -6.10 -25.42 15.86
N GLY A 105 -7.40 -25.65 15.92
CA GLY A 105 -8.20 -25.52 17.14
C GLY A 105 -8.08 -26.73 18.06
N ASN A 106 -7.71 -27.89 17.52
CA ASN A 106 -7.61 -29.14 18.27
C ASN A 106 -6.15 -29.46 18.63
N GLY A 107 -5.81 -29.37 19.91
CA GLY A 107 -4.45 -29.64 20.40
C GLY A 107 -3.91 -31.03 20.05
N GLN A 108 -4.77 -32.06 20.08
CA GLN A 108 -4.38 -33.42 19.71
C GLN A 108 -4.11 -33.53 18.20
N LEU A 109 -4.97 -32.91 17.38
CA LEU A 109 -4.81 -32.93 15.93
C LEU A 109 -3.60 -32.12 15.47
N ARG A 110 -3.30 -30.98 16.14
CA ARG A 110 -2.06 -30.23 15.93
C ARG A 110 -0.81 -31.06 16.23
N LYS A 111 -0.82 -31.84 17.32
CA LYS A 111 0.30 -32.72 17.66
C LYS A 111 0.47 -33.81 16.58
N LYS A 112 -0.61 -34.47 16.19
CA LYS A 112 -0.59 -35.46 15.09
C LYS A 112 -0.08 -34.85 13.78
N TRP A 113 -0.48 -33.63 13.45
CA TRP A 113 0.00 -32.92 12.26
C TRP A 113 1.49 -32.63 12.33
N HIS A 114 1.98 -32.17 13.49
CA HIS A 114 3.40 -31.99 13.74
C HIS A 114 4.17 -33.30 13.51
N ASP A 115 3.77 -34.38 14.17
CA ASP A 115 4.44 -35.68 14.09
C ASP A 115 4.41 -36.24 12.66
N TYR A 116 3.27 -36.12 11.97
CA TYR A 116 3.10 -36.51 10.56
C TYR A 116 4.10 -35.84 9.61
N LEU A 117 4.40 -34.55 9.83
CA LEU A 117 5.37 -33.80 9.03
C LEU A 117 6.81 -34.23 9.34
N ILE A 118 7.15 -34.38 10.62
CA ILE A 118 8.50 -34.79 11.04
C ILE A 118 8.84 -36.19 10.49
N GLU A 119 7.91 -37.14 10.55
CA GLU A 119 8.08 -38.50 10.00
C GLU A 119 8.37 -38.50 8.49
N ARG A 120 7.94 -37.46 7.77
CA ARG A 120 8.16 -37.30 6.32
C ARG A 120 9.34 -36.39 5.98
N GLY A 121 10.12 -36.00 6.99
CA GLY A 121 11.27 -35.11 6.82
C GLY A 121 10.88 -33.65 6.51
N GLU A 122 9.63 -33.27 6.74
CA GLU A 122 9.13 -31.93 6.47
C GLU A 122 9.33 -31.00 7.65
N ARG A 123 9.80 -29.77 7.39
CA ARG A 123 9.89 -28.75 8.44
C ARG A 123 8.50 -28.26 8.81
N TYR A 124 8.13 -28.42 10.08
CA TYR A 124 6.91 -27.85 10.65
C TYR A 124 6.93 -26.32 10.66
N VAL A 125 5.82 -25.71 10.20
CA VAL A 125 5.54 -24.29 10.26
C VAL A 125 4.16 -24.11 10.84
N ALA A 126 4.07 -23.25 11.86
CA ALA A 126 2.81 -22.94 12.48
C ALA A 126 1.89 -22.14 11.55
N PHE A 127 0.60 -22.52 11.49
CA PHE A 127 -0.39 -21.68 10.84
C PHE A 127 -0.55 -20.38 11.64
N PRO A 128 -0.44 -19.21 10.98
CA PRO A 128 -0.61 -17.93 11.65
C PRO A 128 -2.08 -17.75 12.08
N LYS A 129 -2.30 -16.94 13.12
CA LYS A 129 -3.66 -16.55 13.51
C LYS A 129 -4.29 -15.72 12.41
N ASP A 130 -5.46 -16.15 11.92
CA ASP A 130 -6.25 -15.35 11.00
C ASP A 130 -6.99 -14.24 11.75
N LEU A 131 -6.80 -13.00 11.31
CA LEU A 131 -7.39 -11.79 11.85
C LEU A 131 -8.25 -11.16 10.74
N SER A 132 -9.58 -11.22 10.89
CA SER A 132 -10.53 -10.72 9.89
C SER A 132 -10.29 -9.27 9.47
N ILE A 133 -9.76 -8.44 10.37
CA ILE A 133 -9.45 -7.03 10.13
C ILE A 133 -8.14 -6.78 9.36
N ARG A 134 -7.32 -7.80 9.08
CA ARG A 134 -6.03 -7.68 8.38
C ARG A 134 -5.90 -8.75 7.32
N TRP A 135 -6.06 -8.37 6.05
CA TRP A 135 -5.98 -9.32 4.94
C TRP A 135 -4.66 -10.11 4.89
N ASN A 136 -3.54 -9.50 5.32
CA ASN A 136 -2.22 -10.13 5.39
C ASN A 136 -2.19 -11.40 6.23
N SER A 137 -3.04 -11.53 7.26
CA SER A 137 -3.12 -12.77 8.04
C SER A 137 -3.73 -13.90 7.22
N THR A 138 -4.76 -13.60 6.44
CA THR A 138 -5.40 -14.55 5.53
C THR A 138 -4.41 -14.99 4.44
N TYR A 139 -3.69 -14.04 3.82
CA TYR A 139 -2.64 -14.35 2.84
C TYR A 139 -1.58 -15.30 3.42
N LYS A 140 -1.07 -15.00 4.62
CA LYS A 140 -0.08 -15.87 5.30
C LYS A 140 -0.65 -17.24 5.68
N LEU A 141 -1.91 -17.30 6.10
CA LEU A 141 -2.60 -18.55 6.43
C LEU A 141 -2.67 -19.47 5.20
N ILE A 142 -3.12 -18.93 4.06
CA ILE A 142 -3.22 -19.67 2.80
C ILE A 142 -1.81 -20.05 2.31
N GLY A 143 -0.82 -19.18 2.45
CA GLY A 143 0.57 -19.50 2.10
C GLY A 143 1.12 -20.73 2.84
N VAL A 144 0.81 -20.90 4.13
CA VAL A 144 1.19 -22.11 4.88
C VAL A 144 0.41 -23.34 4.39
N LEU A 145 -0.88 -23.20 4.05
CA LEU A 145 -1.66 -24.30 3.46
C LEU A 145 -1.02 -24.76 2.14
N LEU A 146 -0.67 -23.82 1.26
CA LEU A 146 -0.10 -24.11 -0.05
C LEU A 146 1.29 -24.77 0.06
N LYS A 147 2.09 -24.39 1.06
CA LYS A 147 3.35 -25.08 1.37
C LYS A 147 3.13 -26.58 1.63
N TYR A 148 2.01 -26.95 2.23
CA TYR A 148 1.67 -28.33 2.57
C TYR A 148 0.59 -28.93 1.66
N LYS A 149 0.42 -28.41 0.43
CA LYS A 149 -0.69 -28.81 -0.46
C LYS A 149 -0.77 -30.31 -0.78
N GLN A 150 0.35 -31.03 -0.72
CA GLN A 150 0.41 -32.49 -0.91
C GLN A 150 0.11 -33.26 0.38
N HIS A 151 0.51 -32.72 1.53
CA HIS A 151 0.42 -33.38 2.84
C HIS A 151 -0.93 -33.18 3.50
N PHE A 152 -1.52 -31.99 3.35
CA PHE A 152 -2.74 -31.60 4.04
C PHE A 152 -3.95 -32.49 3.68
N PRO A 153 -4.24 -32.79 2.39
CA PRO A 153 -5.35 -33.69 2.04
C PRO A 153 -5.15 -35.11 2.56
N ALA A 154 -3.93 -35.63 2.47
CA ALA A 154 -3.59 -36.97 2.93
C ALA A 154 -3.72 -37.11 4.45
N PHE A 155 -3.20 -36.13 5.20
CA PHE A 155 -3.36 -36.07 6.65
C PHE A 155 -4.83 -35.96 7.05
N MET A 156 -5.59 -35.06 6.43
CA MET A 156 -7.00 -34.91 6.74
C MET A 156 -7.74 -36.21 6.48
N LYS A 157 -7.54 -36.88 5.34
CA LYS A 157 -8.17 -38.18 5.04
C LYS A 157 -7.88 -39.26 6.10
N GLN A 158 -6.71 -39.22 6.73
CA GLN A 158 -6.30 -40.21 7.74
C GLN A 158 -6.88 -39.92 9.13
N TYR A 159 -7.02 -38.65 9.51
CA TYR A 159 -7.27 -38.25 10.90
C TYR A 159 -8.53 -37.39 11.10
N ASP A 160 -9.25 -37.03 10.04
CA ASP A 160 -10.51 -36.28 10.07
C ASP A 160 -11.38 -36.56 8.82
N ASN A 161 -12.64 -36.13 8.81
CA ASN A 161 -13.53 -36.31 7.65
C ASN A 161 -13.57 -35.08 6.72
N TYR A 162 -12.98 -33.96 7.14
CA TYR A 162 -13.06 -32.68 6.43
C TYR A 162 -11.89 -32.45 5.46
N ILE A 163 -11.83 -33.26 4.40
CA ILE A 163 -10.76 -33.21 3.37
C ILE A 163 -10.83 -31.90 2.57
N ILE A 164 -9.71 -31.19 2.46
CA ILE A 164 -9.56 -30.12 1.47
C ILE A 164 -9.31 -30.77 0.10
N ASN A 165 -10.12 -30.43 -0.90
CA ASN A 165 -10.02 -31.01 -2.24
C ASN A 165 -9.05 -30.21 -3.13
N SER A 166 -8.72 -30.78 -4.29
CA SER A 166 -7.78 -30.17 -5.24
C SER A 166 -8.27 -28.83 -5.80
N ALA A 167 -9.58 -28.67 -6.02
CA ALA A 167 -10.16 -27.42 -6.50
C ALA A 167 -10.04 -26.30 -5.45
N GLU A 168 -10.28 -26.60 -4.18
CA GLU A 168 -10.09 -25.64 -3.06
C GLU A 168 -8.61 -25.19 -2.96
N ILE A 169 -7.66 -26.11 -3.17
CA ILE A 169 -6.22 -25.80 -3.20
C ILE A 169 -5.88 -24.92 -4.42
N ASP A 170 -6.38 -25.26 -5.61
CA ASP A 170 -6.16 -24.47 -6.83
C ASP A 170 -6.73 -23.05 -6.70
N THR A 171 -7.93 -22.92 -6.13
CA THR A 171 -8.52 -21.64 -5.74
C THR A 171 -7.60 -20.85 -4.79
N CYS A 172 -7.05 -21.50 -3.77
CA CYS A 172 -6.11 -20.87 -2.84
C CYS A 172 -4.83 -20.39 -3.54
N GLU A 173 -4.30 -21.17 -4.47
CA GLU A 173 -3.10 -20.84 -5.25
C GLU A 173 -3.36 -19.60 -6.13
N LYS A 174 -4.49 -19.57 -6.84
CA LYS A 174 -4.93 -18.41 -7.62
C LYS A 174 -5.10 -17.15 -6.77
N ILE A 175 -5.73 -17.25 -5.60
CA ILE A 175 -5.88 -16.13 -4.67
C ILE A 175 -4.50 -15.64 -4.19
N CYS A 176 -3.63 -16.53 -3.72
CA CYS A 176 -2.30 -16.14 -3.26
C CYS A 176 -1.45 -15.49 -4.37
N ASN A 177 -1.53 -16.00 -5.59
CA ASN A 177 -0.82 -15.44 -6.74
C ASN A 177 -1.32 -14.03 -7.10
N ALA A 178 -2.60 -13.73 -6.92
CA ALA A 178 -3.12 -12.38 -7.10
C ALA A 178 -2.70 -11.45 -5.93
N LEU A 179 -2.75 -11.95 -4.70
CA LEU A 179 -2.47 -11.15 -3.50
C LEU A 179 -0.98 -10.87 -3.28
N ILE A 180 -0.06 -11.58 -3.93
CA ILE A 180 1.38 -11.34 -3.79
C ILE A 180 1.77 -9.91 -4.16
N TYR A 181 1.15 -9.32 -5.20
CA TYR A 181 1.39 -7.94 -5.61
C TYR A 181 1.02 -6.95 -4.50
N PHE A 182 -0.11 -7.17 -3.83
CA PHE A 182 -0.54 -6.37 -2.69
C PHE A 182 0.36 -6.57 -1.46
N ASN A 183 0.90 -7.77 -1.28
CA ASN A 183 1.78 -8.08 -0.14
C ASN A 183 3.09 -7.33 -0.31
N ASN A 184 3.68 -7.41 -1.49
CA ASN A 184 4.92 -6.73 -1.85
C ASN A 184 4.78 -5.21 -1.73
N ALA A 185 3.68 -4.63 -2.23
CA ALA A 185 3.40 -3.20 -2.08
C ALA A 185 3.24 -2.81 -0.60
N THR A 186 2.49 -3.60 0.18
CA THR A 186 2.28 -3.33 1.60
C THR A 186 3.58 -3.43 2.41
N GLU A 187 4.42 -4.42 2.14
CA GLU A 187 5.76 -4.55 2.76
C GLU A 187 6.65 -3.37 2.40
N THR A 188 6.65 -2.95 1.13
CA THR A 188 7.38 -1.78 0.65
C THR A 188 7.00 -0.51 1.43
N PHE A 189 5.70 -0.27 1.61
CA PHE A 189 5.17 0.89 2.32
C PHE A 189 5.31 0.81 3.84
N SER A 190 5.48 -0.39 4.40
CA SER A 190 5.60 -0.60 5.85
C SER A 190 7.01 -0.35 6.40
N HIS A 191 7.99 -0.03 5.54
CA HIS A 191 9.34 0.31 5.99
C HIS A 191 9.36 1.59 6.82
N VAL A 192 10.03 1.53 7.98
CA VAL A 192 10.05 2.63 8.96
C VAL A 192 11.28 3.53 8.84
N TYR A 193 12.41 2.98 8.38
CA TYR A 193 13.72 3.65 8.38
C TYR A 193 14.19 4.07 6.98
N LYS A 194 13.33 3.91 5.98
CA LYS A 194 13.59 4.29 4.59
C LYS A 194 12.44 5.17 4.10
N PRO A 195 12.69 6.16 3.23
CA PRO A 195 11.63 6.86 2.52
C PRO A 195 10.75 5.85 1.75
N THR A 196 9.43 5.97 1.91
CA THR A 196 8.44 5.10 1.26
C THR A 196 7.53 5.85 0.31
N SER A 197 7.25 7.14 0.56
CA SER A 197 6.37 7.96 -0.29
C SER A 197 6.84 8.05 -1.74
N ASN A 198 8.16 8.14 -1.98
CA ASN A 198 8.75 8.15 -3.31
C ASN A 198 8.61 6.81 -4.06
N LEU A 199 8.33 5.71 -3.35
CA LEU A 199 8.12 4.39 -3.94
C LEU A 199 6.66 4.17 -4.33
N PHE A 200 5.74 5.03 -3.91
CA PHE A 200 4.30 4.84 -4.09
C PHE A 200 3.92 4.68 -5.57
N ILE A 201 4.37 5.59 -6.44
CA ILE A 201 4.00 5.56 -7.86
C ILE A 201 4.42 4.24 -8.52
N ARG A 202 5.63 3.74 -8.20
CA ARG A 202 6.11 2.47 -8.72
C ARG A 202 5.20 1.31 -8.30
N GLU A 203 4.84 1.23 -7.03
CA GLU A 203 3.96 0.16 -6.56
C GLU A 203 2.53 0.32 -7.08
N ALA A 204 2.03 1.55 -7.26
CA ALA A 204 0.74 1.81 -7.88
C ALA A 204 0.70 1.29 -9.33
N ILE A 205 1.75 1.54 -10.11
CA ILE A 205 1.92 1.02 -11.47
C ILE A 205 1.99 -0.51 -11.49
N ASN A 206 2.76 -1.12 -10.58
CA ASN A 206 2.82 -2.58 -10.45
C ASN A 206 1.44 -3.19 -10.17
N LEU A 207 0.67 -2.56 -9.28
CA LEU A 207 -0.69 -2.98 -8.98
C LEU A 207 -1.64 -2.78 -10.18
N ALA A 208 -1.50 -1.67 -10.91
CA ALA A 208 -2.27 -1.39 -12.12
C ALA A 208 -2.05 -2.49 -13.19
N GLY A 209 -0.79 -2.82 -13.47
CA GLY A 209 -0.45 -3.92 -14.38
C GLY A 209 -0.94 -5.29 -13.89
N ALA A 210 -0.88 -5.54 -12.58
CA ALA A 210 -1.43 -6.76 -11.99
C ALA A 210 -2.95 -6.87 -12.22
N PHE A 211 -3.69 -5.78 -12.08
CA PHE A 211 -5.13 -5.76 -12.37
C PHE A 211 -5.44 -6.10 -13.83
N SER A 212 -4.68 -5.58 -14.80
CA SER A 212 -4.85 -5.95 -16.21
C SER A 212 -4.63 -7.45 -16.44
N ASN A 213 -3.72 -8.08 -15.70
CA ASN A 213 -3.51 -9.53 -15.77
C ASN A 213 -4.66 -10.33 -15.13
N PHE A 214 -5.28 -9.80 -14.07
CA PHE A 214 -6.39 -10.45 -13.38
C PHE A 214 -7.69 -10.49 -14.21
N GLU A 215 -7.91 -9.50 -15.07
CA GLU A 215 -9.09 -9.41 -15.93
C GLU A 215 -9.19 -10.58 -16.92
N ASN A 216 -8.06 -11.20 -17.28
CA ASN A 216 -7.99 -12.33 -18.22
C ASN A 216 -8.13 -13.70 -17.53
N ALA A 217 -8.37 -13.76 -16.22
CA ALA A 217 -8.40 -15.01 -15.46
C ALA A 217 -9.78 -15.23 -14.78
N ASP A 218 -10.55 -16.22 -15.26
CA ASP A 218 -11.97 -16.44 -14.89
C ASP A 218 -12.31 -16.31 -13.39
N TYR A 219 -11.60 -17.02 -12.51
CA TYR A 219 -11.91 -16.98 -11.07
C TYR A 219 -11.32 -15.76 -10.35
N VAL A 220 -10.21 -15.23 -10.88
CA VAL A 220 -9.50 -14.10 -10.27
C VAL A 220 -10.17 -12.77 -10.61
N SER A 221 -10.67 -12.64 -11.84
CA SER A 221 -11.35 -11.44 -12.35
C SER A 221 -12.51 -11.03 -11.45
N TYR A 222 -13.29 -11.99 -10.94
CA TYR A 222 -14.44 -11.72 -10.08
C TYR A 222 -14.06 -10.93 -8.81
N PHE A 223 -13.12 -11.43 -8.00
CA PHE A 223 -12.76 -10.74 -6.75
C PHE A 223 -11.78 -9.59 -6.98
N ALA A 224 -10.94 -9.67 -8.02
CA ALA A 224 -10.08 -8.57 -8.44
C ALA A 224 -10.89 -7.34 -8.86
N GLY A 225 -12.08 -7.51 -9.44
CA GLY A 225 -12.98 -6.41 -9.77
C GLY A 225 -13.32 -5.53 -8.55
N PHE A 226 -13.70 -6.14 -7.43
CA PHE A 226 -13.97 -5.42 -6.16
C PHE A 226 -12.71 -4.74 -5.61
N MET A 227 -11.55 -5.38 -5.73
CA MET A 227 -10.26 -4.79 -5.34
C MET A 227 -9.92 -3.57 -6.20
N LYS A 228 -10.12 -3.66 -7.52
CA LYS A 228 -9.88 -2.61 -8.51
C LYS A 228 -10.79 -1.42 -8.26
N GLU A 229 -12.09 -1.64 -8.07
CA GLU A 229 -13.06 -0.58 -7.76
C GLU A 229 -12.63 0.19 -6.49
N LYS A 230 -12.26 -0.54 -5.43
CA LYS A 230 -11.78 0.11 -4.21
C LYS A 230 -10.49 0.87 -4.43
N PHE A 231 -9.55 0.31 -5.19
CA PHE A 231 -8.27 0.96 -5.47
C PHE A 231 -8.49 2.27 -6.21
N LEU A 232 -9.28 2.25 -7.29
CA LEU A 232 -9.61 3.43 -8.09
C LEU A 232 -10.39 4.48 -7.28
N LYS A 233 -11.25 4.08 -6.34
CA LYS A 233 -11.92 5.03 -5.43
C LYS A 233 -10.92 5.93 -4.67
N TYR A 234 -9.72 5.44 -4.35
CA TYR A 234 -8.73 6.21 -3.59
C TYR A 234 -7.59 6.75 -4.44
N TYR A 235 -7.27 6.09 -5.56
CA TYR A 235 -6.07 6.37 -6.36
C TYR A 235 -6.36 6.48 -7.86
N SER A 236 -7.60 6.80 -8.24
CA SER A 236 -7.90 7.26 -9.60
C SER A 236 -7.07 8.50 -9.97
N HIS A 237 -6.89 9.39 -8.99
CA HIS A 237 -5.93 10.48 -9.03
C HIS A 237 -4.79 10.18 -8.07
N ILE A 238 -3.55 10.34 -8.51
CA ILE A 238 -2.40 10.13 -7.63
C ILE A 238 -2.27 11.35 -6.71
N PRO A 239 -2.27 11.18 -5.37
CA PRO A 239 -2.05 12.30 -4.47
C PRO A 239 -0.73 13.02 -4.76
N HIS A 240 -0.78 14.35 -4.88
CA HIS A 240 0.38 15.18 -5.25
C HIS A 240 1.61 14.94 -4.36
N ILE A 241 1.43 14.64 -3.08
CA ILE A 241 2.56 14.35 -2.17
C ILE A 241 3.41 13.16 -2.64
N TYR A 242 2.80 12.14 -3.24
CA TYR A 242 3.52 11.00 -3.80
C TYR A 242 4.21 11.35 -5.12
N ALA A 243 3.57 12.15 -5.97
CA ALA A 243 4.18 12.64 -7.20
C ALA A 243 5.39 13.55 -6.93
N ILE A 244 5.27 14.47 -5.98
CA ILE A 244 6.37 15.31 -5.50
C ILE A 244 7.49 14.43 -4.93
N ALA A 245 7.17 13.49 -4.05
CA ALA A 245 8.16 12.60 -3.46
C ALA A 245 8.90 11.75 -4.51
N PHE A 246 8.21 11.31 -5.57
CA PHE A 246 8.79 10.56 -6.68
C PHE A 246 9.77 11.41 -7.49
N VAL A 247 9.41 12.64 -7.84
CA VAL A 247 10.28 13.55 -8.60
C VAL A 247 11.49 14.01 -7.77
N LEU A 248 11.34 14.13 -6.44
CA LEU A 248 12.45 14.44 -5.53
C LEU A 248 13.44 13.29 -5.33
N ASP A 249 13.12 12.08 -5.82
CA ASP A 249 14.07 10.98 -5.85
C ASP A 249 15.07 11.23 -7.00
N PRO A 250 16.39 11.29 -6.71
CA PRO A 250 17.40 11.65 -7.71
C PRO A 250 17.50 10.67 -8.88
N ARG A 251 16.85 9.51 -8.79
CA ARG A 251 16.78 8.51 -9.85
C ARG A 251 15.74 8.84 -10.92
N PHE A 252 14.80 9.74 -10.64
CA PHE A 252 13.69 10.07 -11.51
C PHE A 252 13.70 11.56 -11.90
N ARG A 253 12.95 11.89 -12.95
CA ARG A 253 12.78 13.28 -13.45
C ARG A 253 11.29 13.56 -13.64
N LEU A 254 10.94 14.84 -13.85
CA LEU A 254 9.56 15.24 -14.19
C LEU A 254 9.01 14.45 -15.40
N GLY A 255 9.79 14.27 -16.47
CA GLY A 255 9.35 13.45 -17.61
C GLY A 255 9.05 11.99 -17.24
N SER A 256 9.76 11.41 -16.27
CA SER A 256 9.46 10.06 -15.76
C SER A 256 8.12 10.00 -15.03
N LEU A 257 7.69 11.10 -14.39
CA LEU A 257 6.37 11.18 -13.78
C LEU A 257 5.28 11.16 -14.85
N GLU A 258 5.44 11.92 -15.94
CA GLU A 258 4.50 11.92 -17.07
C GLU A 258 4.32 10.51 -17.65
N GLU A 259 5.42 9.81 -17.92
CA GLU A 259 5.39 8.42 -18.39
C GLU A 259 4.64 7.49 -17.42
N CYS A 260 4.92 7.63 -16.11
CA CYS A 260 4.29 6.84 -15.05
C CYS A 260 2.78 7.08 -14.96
N LEU A 261 2.34 8.34 -15.02
CA LEU A 261 0.92 8.70 -14.98
C LEU A 261 0.18 8.17 -16.22
N ASN A 262 0.77 8.32 -17.40
CA ASN A 262 0.21 7.79 -18.64
C ASN A 262 0.08 6.27 -18.61
N TYR A 263 1.10 5.56 -18.14
CA TYR A 263 1.05 4.10 -18.01
C TYR A 263 -0.03 3.65 -17.01
N ASN A 264 -0.08 4.29 -15.83
CA ASN A 264 -1.07 3.98 -14.80
C ASN A 264 -2.49 4.18 -15.33
N TYR A 265 -2.74 5.30 -16.03
CA TYR A 265 -4.02 5.55 -16.67
C TYR A 265 -4.34 4.46 -17.71
N ALA A 266 -3.40 4.15 -18.61
CA ALA A 266 -3.62 3.18 -19.68
C ALA A 266 -3.93 1.78 -19.15
N ALA A 267 -3.30 1.37 -18.04
CA ALA A 267 -3.53 0.07 -17.40
C ALA A 267 -4.97 -0.08 -16.86
N PHE A 268 -5.61 1.01 -16.43
CA PHE A 268 -6.96 0.98 -15.88
C PHE A 268 -8.06 1.30 -16.89
N PHE A 269 -7.79 2.20 -17.85
CA PHE A 269 -8.80 2.80 -18.73
C PHE A 269 -8.53 2.58 -20.23
N GLY A 270 -7.43 1.93 -20.60
CA GLY A 270 -7.02 1.75 -22.00
C GLY A 270 -6.28 2.97 -22.58
N PRO A 271 -5.84 2.89 -23.86
CA PRO A 271 -5.08 3.96 -24.50
C PRO A 271 -5.88 5.28 -24.59
N LEU A 272 -5.19 6.41 -24.42
CA LEU A 272 -5.75 7.74 -24.66
C LEU A 272 -6.05 7.92 -26.17
N PRO A 273 -7.14 8.61 -26.60
CA PRO A 273 -8.34 9.07 -25.88
C PRO A 273 -9.60 8.28 -26.29
N MET A 274 -10.60 8.12 -25.41
CA MET A 274 -11.93 7.65 -25.87
C MET A 274 -13.12 8.53 -25.50
N TYR A 275 -13.01 9.52 -24.60
CA TYR A 275 -14.04 10.55 -24.38
C TYR A 275 -13.42 11.85 -23.85
N GLU A 276 -13.89 13.01 -24.34
CA GLU A 276 -13.53 14.36 -23.84
C GLU A 276 -13.93 14.58 -22.37
N ASP A 277 -14.81 13.73 -21.83
CA ASP A 277 -15.37 13.80 -20.47
C ASP A 277 -14.76 12.82 -19.45
N ASN A 278 -13.59 12.20 -19.72
CA ASN A 278 -12.96 11.37 -18.68
C ASN A 278 -12.51 12.28 -17.52
N PRO A 279 -12.97 12.06 -16.26
CA PRO A 279 -12.56 12.87 -15.12
C PRO A 279 -11.05 12.79 -14.81
N ILE A 280 -10.35 11.80 -15.35
CA ILE A 280 -8.92 11.57 -15.12
C ILE A 280 -8.14 11.97 -16.37
N ASP A 281 -7.29 12.99 -16.24
CA ASP A 281 -6.38 13.43 -17.28
C ASP A 281 -4.93 13.39 -16.74
N PRO A 282 -4.11 12.41 -17.16
CA PRO A 282 -2.73 12.29 -16.68
C PRO A 282 -1.87 13.50 -17.06
N LYS A 283 -2.18 14.20 -18.15
CA LYS A 283 -1.49 15.42 -18.56
C LYS A 283 -1.83 16.58 -17.63
N LYS A 284 -3.09 16.71 -17.23
CA LYS A 284 -3.51 17.68 -16.20
C LYS A 284 -2.82 17.41 -14.87
N GLU A 285 -2.82 16.16 -14.40
CA GLU A 285 -2.12 15.78 -13.15
C GLU A 285 -0.63 16.08 -13.20
N TYR A 286 0.02 15.80 -14.33
CA TYR A 286 1.42 16.15 -14.57
C TYR A 286 1.64 17.66 -14.48
N ASN A 287 0.83 18.47 -15.17
CA ASN A 287 0.95 19.92 -15.19
C ASN A 287 0.79 20.50 -13.78
N GLU A 288 -0.18 20.03 -13.00
CA GLU A 288 -0.39 20.48 -11.61
C GLU A 288 0.84 20.25 -10.74
N VAL A 289 1.54 19.12 -10.90
CA VAL A 289 2.77 18.81 -10.15
C VAL A 289 3.95 19.61 -10.69
N SER A 290 4.05 19.75 -12.01
CA SER A 290 5.08 20.56 -12.68
C SER A 290 5.04 22.01 -12.21
N ASP A 291 3.85 22.61 -12.15
CA ASP A 291 3.64 23.98 -11.66
C ASP A 291 4.10 24.15 -10.21
N ILE A 292 3.88 23.14 -9.35
CA ILE A 292 4.38 23.14 -7.97
C ILE A 292 5.92 23.19 -7.96
N PHE A 293 6.60 22.42 -8.81
CA PHE A 293 8.06 22.44 -8.88
C PHE A 293 8.61 23.76 -9.43
N TYR A 294 7.97 24.34 -10.45
CA TYR A 294 8.37 25.66 -10.97
C TYR A 294 8.16 26.77 -9.93
N ALA A 295 7.06 26.74 -9.19
CA ALA A 295 6.83 27.67 -8.08
C ALA A 295 7.94 27.54 -7.01
N LEU A 296 8.31 26.31 -6.65
CA LEU A 296 9.36 26.04 -5.66
C LEU A 296 10.72 26.56 -6.14
N PHE A 297 11.04 26.32 -7.40
CA PHE A 297 12.27 26.81 -8.01
C PHE A 297 12.33 28.35 -8.00
N ASN A 298 11.23 29.02 -8.35
CA ASN A 298 11.16 30.47 -8.37
C ASN A 298 11.29 31.07 -6.96
N GLU A 299 10.63 30.49 -5.96
CA GLU A 299 10.76 30.93 -4.55
C GLU A 299 12.19 30.74 -4.05
N PHE A 300 12.79 29.57 -4.30
CA PHE A 300 14.18 29.31 -3.95
C PHE A 300 15.13 30.29 -4.64
N HIS A 301 14.94 30.55 -5.94
CA HIS A 301 15.76 31.49 -6.70
C HIS A 301 15.58 32.94 -6.21
N ALA A 302 14.38 33.35 -5.80
CA ALA A 302 14.17 34.67 -5.21
C ALA A 302 14.92 34.85 -3.88
N LEU A 303 14.96 33.80 -3.05
CA LEU A 303 15.63 33.83 -1.74
C LEU A 303 17.16 33.67 -1.84
N TYR A 304 17.64 32.83 -2.74
CA TYR A 304 19.03 32.37 -2.77
C TYR A 304 19.74 32.55 -4.11
N GLY A 305 19.05 32.99 -5.17
CA GLY A 305 19.60 33.12 -6.53
C GLY A 305 20.75 34.11 -6.66
N ASN A 306 20.88 35.04 -5.71
CA ASN A 306 21.98 35.99 -5.62
C ASN A 306 23.10 35.57 -4.63
N ALA A 307 22.98 34.39 -3.98
CA ALA A 307 24.00 33.91 -3.07
C ALA A 307 25.25 33.43 -3.84
N PRO A 308 26.47 33.78 -3.41
CA PRO A 308 27.68 33.24 -4.02
C PRO A 308 27.68 31.70 -3.91
N PRO A 309 28.18 30.98 -4.94
CA PRO A 309 28.17 29.53 -4.93
C PRO A 309 28.92 28.99 -3.70
N PRO A 310 28.42 27.93 -3.05
CA PRO A 310 29.15 27.29 -1.97
C PRO A 310 30.50 26.79 -2.48
N PRO A 311 31.58 26.87 -1.66
CA PRO A 311 32.91 26.45 -2.08
C PRO A 311 32.88 24.99 -2.53
N THR A 312 33.30 24.77 -3.78
CA THR A 312 33.29 23.47 -4.45
C THR A 312 34.17 22.48 -3.67
N GLN A 313 33.57 21.53 -2.96
CA GLN A 313 34.30 20.34 -2.51
C GLN A 313 34.45 19.41 -3.72
N THR A 314 35.68 19.26 -4.20
CA THR A 314 36.04 18.34 -5.27
C THR A 314 35.82 16.89 -4.81
N SER A 315 34.68 16.30 -5.14
CA SER A 315 34.51 14.84 -5.09
C SER A 315 34.65 14.23 -6.49
N SER A 316 35.55 13.26 -6.60
CA SER A 316 35.97 12.55 -7.79
C SER A 316 34.84 11.91 -8.61
N LYS A 317 35.00 11.97 -9.93
CA LYS A 317 34.18 11.36 -11.01
C LYS A 317 33.61 9.97 -10.66
N GLY A 318 32.29 9.88 -10.56
CA GLY A 318 31.54 8.62 -10.65
C GLY A 318 31.05 8.39 -12.09
N LYS A 319 31.49 7.29 -12.70
CA LYS A 319 31.11 6.88 -14.06
C LYS A 319 29.60 6.64 -14.19
N SER A 320 29.03 7.10 -15.30
CA SER A 320 27.67 6.77 -15.76
C SER A 320 27.51 5.24 -15.91
N ILE A 321 26.52 4.67 -15.23
CA ILE A 321 26.00 3.32 -15.50
C ILE A 321 24.51 3.50 -15.82
N PHE A 322 24.21 3.76 -17.09
CA PHE A 322 22.89 3.57 -17.68
C PHE A 322 22.97 2.30 -18.53
N LYS A 323 22.45 1.19 -18.00
CA LYS A 323 21.85 0.05 -18.73
C LYS A 323 21.35 -1.00 -17.72
N SER A 324 20.17 -1.56 -18.02
CA SER A 324 19.44 -2.68 -17.38
C SER A 324 18.74 -2.42 -16.04
N THR A 325 17.51 -1.88 -16.07
CA THR A 325 16.52 -2.19 -15.01
C THR A 325 15.06 -2.23 -15.47
N PHE A 326 14.82 -2.24 -16.79
CA PHE A 326 13.52 -2.57 -17.35
C PHE A 326 13.73 -3.71 -18.34
N CYS A 327 13.03 -4.83 -18.13
CA CYS A 327 13.18 -6.17 -18.72
C CYS A 327 14.20 -7.11 -18.02
N GLN A 328 13.67 -8.28 -17.61
CA GLN A 328 14.22 -9.38 -16.77
C GLN A 328 13.91 -9.15 -15.27
N SER A 329 13.10 -9.94 -14.55
CA SER A 329 12.57 -11.32 -14.66
C SER A 329 11.39 -11.40 -13.64
N TYR A 330 10.33 -12.20 -13.67
CA TYR A 330 9.91 -13.46 -14.30
C TYR A 330 8.39 -13.40 -14.53
#